data_AF-A0A1F2UHY9-F1
#
_entry.id   AF-A0A1F2UHY9-F1
#
_cell.length_a   1.000
_cell.length_b   1.000
_cell.length_c   1.000
_cell.angle_alpha   90.00
_cell.angle_beta   90.00
_cell.angle_gamma   90.00
#
_symmetry.space_group_name_H-M   'P 1'
#
loop_
_entity.id
_entity.type
_entity.pdbx_description
1 polymer ?
#
loop_
_entity_poly.entity_id
_entity_poly.type
_entity_poly.pdbx_seq_one_letter_code
_entity_poly.pdbx_strand_id
1 'polypeptide(L)'
;MILFYTKKGLPVWNEARETMTPEDIARLFPKTDAGGRQYTTTPLHAPGETKNGATGEEWKGLWPPRGRHWRYDPAELTRLDEAGLIEWSSTGNPRKRIYAEEVLRSGKKRQDVWSFKDPAYPSYPTEKSLKLLETIVQTSSDPDDLVLDCFAGSGTTLVAAEMHGRRWIGIDNSPAAIQAASRRLLAIEDVRAFSLLQESSGVRALAT
;
A
#
# COMPACT_ATOMS: atom_id res chain seq x y z
N MET A 1 2.83 13.39 -7.85
CA MET A 1 4.15 12.76 -7.61
C MET A 1 4.40 12.80 -6.11
N ILE A 2 4.62 11.66 -5.47
CA ILE A 2 5.00 11.58 -4.05
C ILE A 2 6.50 11.27 -4.02
N LEU A 3 7.26 12.06 -3.27
CA LEU A 3 8.71 11.94 -3.18
C LEU A 3 9.08 11.45 -1.79
N PHE A 4 9.93 10.41 -1.72
CA PHE A 4 10.40 9.82 -0.49
C PHE A 4 11.82 10.32 -0.21
N TYR A 5 12.01 10.92 0.96
CA TYR A 5 13.33 11.34 1.42
C TYR A 5 13.63 10.62 2.73
N THR A 6 14.76 9.92 2.78
CA THR A 6 15.25 9.29 4.00
C THR A 6 16.63 9.85 4.34
N LYS A 7 16.83 10.21 5.60
CA LYS A 7 18.13 10.68 6.09
C LYS A 7 19.15 9.55 6.11
N LYS A 8 18.72 8.31 6.41
CA LYS A 8 19.54 7.08 6.44
C LYS A 8 18.64 5.85 6.25
N GLY A 9 19.09 4.88 5.46
CA GLY A 9 18.41 3.60 5.28
C GLY A 9 17.50 3.55 4.06
N LEU A 10 16.62 2.54 4.02
CA LEU A 10 15.59 2.40 2.99
C LEU A 10 14.38 3.28 3.33
N PRO A 11 13.61 3.74 2.33
CA PRO A 11 12.34 4.41 2.58
C PRO A 11 11.35 3.47 3.28
N VAL A 12 10.50 4.03 4.13
CA VAL A 12 9.38 3.30 4.75
C VAL A 12 8.34 2.97 3.68
N TRP A 13 7.91 1.71 3.66
CA TRP A 13 6.81 1.25 2.82
C TRP A 13 5.96 0.23 3.56
N ASN A 14 4.88 0.72 4.16
CA ASN A 14 3.86 -0.11 4.79
C ASN A 14 2.86 -0.55 3.72
N GLU A 15 2.91 -1.82 3.32
CA GLU A 15 2.13 -2.31 2.18
C GLU A 15 0.63 -2.01 2.34
N ALA A 16 0.10 -1.13 1.49
CA ALA A 16 -1.30 -0.73 1.51
C ALA A 16 -2.22 -1.92 1.18
N ARG A 17 -3.20 -2.16 2.05
CA ARG A 17 -4.14 -3.27 1.91
C ARG A 17 -5.59 -2.84 1.98
N GLU A 18 -6.42 -3.63 1.33
CA GLU A 18 -7.87 -3.43 1.22
C GLU A 18 -8.59 -4.68 1.74
N THR A 19 -9.71 -4.45 2.42
CA THR A 19 -10.65 -5.51 2.77
C THR A 19 -11.30 -6.05 1.52
N MET A 20 -11.42 -7.37 1.40
CA MET A 20 -12.19 -7.99 0.33
C MET A 20 -13.65 -8.13 0.74
N THR A 21 -14.56 -7.88 -0.20
CA THR A 21 -15.97 -8.21 0.01
C THR A 21 -16.23 -9.70 -0.25
N PRO A 22 -17.34 -10.26 0.23
CA PRO A 22 -17.74 -11.63 -0.13
C PRO A 22 -17.81 -11.87 -1.64
N GLU A 23 -18.27 -10.85 -2.40
CA GLU A 23 -18.33 -10.90 -3.87
C GLU A 23 -16.94 -10.96 -4.50
N ASP A 24 -15.96 -10.21 -3.95
CA ASP A 24 -14.57 -10.30 -4.36
C ASP A 24 -14.00 -11.70 -4.13
N ILE A 25 -14.33 -12.32 -2.99
CA ILE A 25 -13.86 -13.67 -2.66
C ILE A 25 -14.43 -14.68 -3.66
N ALA A 26 -15.75 -14.66 -3.89
CA ALA A 26 -16.40 -15.55 -4.84
C ALA A 26 -15.83 -15.41 -6.26
N ARG A 27 -15.51 -14.18 -6.68
CA ARG A 27 -14.96 -13.88 -8.00
C ARG A 27 -13.48 -14.26 -8.15
N LEU A 28 -12.66 -14.01 -7.12
CA LEU A 28 -11.20 -14.15 -7.21
C LEU A 28 -10.70 -15.54 -6.77
N PHE A 29 -11.47 -16.26 -5.95
CA PHE A 29 -11.14 -17.59 -5.42
C PHE A 29 -12.23 -18.61 -5.81
N PRO A 30 -12.38 -18.93 -7.11
CA PRO A 30 -13.48 -19.76 -7.59
C PRO A 30 -13.33 -21.25 -7.31
N LYS A 31 -12.16 -21.72 -6.84
CA LYS A 31 -11.88 -23.13 -6.60
C LYS A 31 -12.07 -23.49 -5.14
N THR A 32 -12.41 -24.75 -4.88
CA THR A 32 -12.57 -25.28 -3.52
C THR A 32 -11.75 -26.56 -3.37
N ASP A 33 -11.03 -26.72 -2.26
CA ASP A 33 -10.28 -27.94 -1.97
C ASP A 33 -11.18 -29.00 -1.32
N ALA A 34 -10.65 -30.21 -1.09
CA ALA A 34 -11.42 -31.31 -0.49
C ALA A 34 -11.93 -30.98 0.94
N GLY A 35 -11.30 -30.02 1.62
CA GLY A 35 -11.70 -29.54 2.94
C GLY A 35 -12.69 -28.37 2.90
N GLY A 36 -13.18 -27.97 1.72
CA GLY A 36 -14.13 -26.87 1.58
C GLY A 36 -13.50 -25.49 1.55
N ARG A 37 -12.16 -25.36 1.52
CA ARG A 37 -11.49 -24.05 1.53
C ARG A 37 -11.43 -23.46 0.12
N GLN A 38 -11.78 -22.18 0.01
CA GLN A 38 -11.71 -21.46 -1.26
C GLN A 38 -10.28 -21.03 -1.59
N TYR A 39 -9.87 -21.21 -2.84
CA TYR A 39 -8.54 -20.83 -3.32
C TYR A 39 -8.53 -20.40 -4.79
N THR A 40 -7.43 -19.78 -5.18
CA THR A 40 -7.03 -19.52 -6.57
C THR A 40 -5.61 -20.01 -6.80
N THR A 41 -5.11 -19.94 -8.03
CA THR A 41 -3.76 -20.43 -8.34
C THR A 41 -2.91 -19.43 -9.10
N THR A 42 -1.65 -19.31 -8.70
CA THR A 42 -0.67 -18.43 -9.35
C THR A 42 0.44 -19.25 -10.02
N PRO A 43 0.98 -18.81 -11.17
CA PRO A 43 2.10 -19.49 -11.80
C PRO A 43 3.33 -19.48 -10.90
N LEU A 44 4.06 -20.61 -10.83
CA LEU A 44 5.28 -20.73 -10.05
C LEU A 44 6.53 -20.16 -10.73
N HIS A 45 6.41 -19.59 -11.92
CA HIS A 45 7.51 -18.98 -12.66
C HIS A 45 7.26 -17.49 -12.97
N ALA A 46 8.32 -16.72 -13.13
CA ALA A 46 8.31 -15.30 -13.52
C ALA A 46 9.18 -15.07 -14.77
N PRO A 47 8.93 -13.99 -15.56
CA PRO A 47 9.79 -13.62 -16.69
C PRO A 47 11.23 -13.34 -16.26
N GLY A 48 12.18 -13.63 -17.16
CA GLY A 48 13.62 -13.46 -16.95
C GLY A 48 14.31 -14.77 -16.64
N GLU A 49 15.57 -14.92 -17.06
CA GLU A 49 16.38 -16.11 -16.78
C GLU A 49 17.38 -15.82 -15.67
N THR A 50 17.54 -16.76 -14.75
CA THR A 50 18.51 -16.65 -13.66
C THR A 50 19.89 -17.03 -14.20
N LYS A 51 20.87 -16.12 -14.11
CA LYS A 51 22.26 -16.43 -14.52
C LYS A 51 23.01 -17.23 -13.45
N ASN A 52 22.84 -16.86 -12.18
CA ASN A 52 23.44 -17.50 -11.02
C ASN A 52 22.39 -17.48 -9.88
N GLY A 53 21.78 -18.61 -9.57
CA GLY A 53 20.79 -18.70 -8.49
C GLY A 53 19.85 -19.90 -8.64
N ALA A 54 19.44 -20.44 -7.50
CA ALA A 54 18.67 -21.68 -7.41
C ALA A 54 17.33 -21.62 -8.17
N THR A 55 16.75 -20.43 -8.37
CA THR A 55 15.50 -20.24 -9.13
C THR A 55 15.61 -20.62 -10.62
N GLY A 56 16.82 -20.80 -11.16
CA GLY A 56 17.04 -21.31 -12.51
C GLY A 56 17.22 -22.82 -12.60
N GLU A 57 17.26 -23.52 -11.47
CA GLU A 57 17.61 -24.93 -11.40
C GLU A 57 16.41 -25.86 -11.61
N GLU A 58 16.72 -27.13 -11.87
CA GLU A 58 15.73 -28.20 -12.03
C GLU A 58 14.98 -28.45 -10.71
N TRP A 59 13.68 -28.68 -10.81
CA TRP A 59 12.84 -29.13 -9.71
C TRP A 59 11.92 -30.25 -10.18
N LYS A 60 12.04 -31.44 -9.58
CA LYS A 60 11.23 -32.64 -9.92
C LYS A 60 11.21 -32.99 -11.43
N GLY A 61 12.35 -32.95 -12.12
CA GLY A 61 12.39 -33.21 -13.57
C GLY A 61 11.94 -32.05 -14.44
N LEU A 62 11.51 -30.94 -13.83
CA LEU A 62 11.02 -29.75 -14.54
C LEU A 62 12.03 -28.62 -14.47
N TRP A 63 12.27 -28.03 -15.62
CA TRP A 63 13.00 -26.78 -15.76
C TRP A 63 12.01 -25.63 -15.86
N PRO A 64 12.36 -24.42 -15.36
CA PRO A 64 11.54 -23.25 -15.63
C PRO A 64 11.45 -23.05 -17.15
N PRO A 65 10.30 -22.59 -17.68
CA PRO A 65 10.16 -22.39 -19.13
C PRO A 65 11.23 -21.45 -19.68
N ARG A 66 11.60 -21.62 -20.96
CA ARG A 66 12.55 -20.72 -21.62
C ARG A 66 12.15 -19.25 -21.45
N GLY A 67 13.11 -18.39 -21.12
CA GLY A 67 12.88 -16.97 -20.83
C GLY A 67 12.30 -16.71 -19.44
N ARG A 68 12.24 -17.72 -18.56
CA ARG A 68 11.66 -17.63 -17.21
C ARG A 68 12.55 -18.31 -16.16
N HIS A 69 12.23 -18.04 -14.91
CA HIS A 69 12.80 -18.68 -13.72
C HIS A 69 11.68 -19.00 -12.72
N TRP A 70 11.93 -19.88 -11.77
CA TRP A 70 11.01 -20.14 -10.67
C TRP A 70 10.88 -18.91 -9.75
N ARG A 71 9.68 -18.69 -9.20
CA ARG A 71 9.42 -17.63 -8.21
C ARG A 71 10.01 -17.94 -6.83
N TYR A 72 10.37 -19.20 -6.60
CA TYR A 72 10.96 -19.73 -5.37
C TYR A 72 12.08 -20.69 -5.77
N ASP A 73 13.07 -20.88 -4.91
CA ASP A 73 14.09 -21.92 -5.15
C ASP A 73 13.48 -23.34 -5.05
N PRO A 74 14.14 -24.37 -5.62
CA PRO A 74 13.65 -25.75 -5.61
C PRO A 74 13.38 -26.34 -4.22
N ALA A 75 14.10 -25.89 -3.18
CA ALA A 75 13.88 -26.36 -1.82
C ALA A 75 12.53 -25.85 -1.28
N GLU A 76 12.24 -24.56 -1.48
CA GLU A 76 10.95 -23.98 -1.12
C GLU A 76 9.81 -24.53 -1.99
N LEU A 77 10.04 -24.79 -3.28
CA LEU A 77 9.05 -25.46 -4.13
C LEU A 77 8.70 -26.86 -3.60
N THR A 78 9.70 -27.62 -3.15
CA THR A 78 9.50 -28.93 -2.53
C THR A 78 8.68 -28.83 -1.26
N ARG A 79 9.02 -27.88 -0.37
CA ARG A 79 8.25 -27.64 0.86
C ARG A 79 6.80 -27.26 0.58
N LEU A 80 6.55 -26.42 -0.42
CA LEU A 80 5.19 -26.03 -0.82
C LEU A 80 4.39 -27.23 -1.36
N ASP A 81 5.03 -28.10 -2.14
CA ASP A 81 4.39 -29.30 -2.68
C ASP A 81 4.03 -30.31 -1.58
N GLU A 82 4.99 -30.57 -0.68
CA GLU A 82 4.80 -31.47 0.47
C GLU A 82 3.71 -30.95 1.41
N ALA A 83 3.57 -29.62 1.54
CA ALA A 83 2.49 -28.99 2.29
C ALA A 83 1.13 -29.01 1.57
N GLY A 84 1.02 -29.57 0.35
CA GLY A 84 -0.21 -29.61 -0.43
C GLY A 84 -0.64 -28.24 -0.99
N LEU A 85 0.30 -27.29 -1.07
CA LEU A 85 0.08 -25.92 -1.55
C LEU A 85 0.33 -25.77 -3.06
N ILE A 86 0.65 -26.86 -3.76
CA ILE A 86 0.80 -26.88 -5.22
C ILE A 86 -0.36 -27.67 -5.84
N GLU A 87 -1.00 -27.06 -6.84
CA GLU A 87 -1.93 -27.73 -7.73
C GLU A 87 -1.20 -28.11 -9.02
N TRP A 88 -1.31 -29.37 -9.40
CA TRP A 88 -0.74 -29.92 -10.64
C TRP A 88 -1.83 -30.05 -11.70
N SER A 89 -1.60 -29.50 -12.90
CA SER A 89 -2.49 -29.75 -14.04
C SER A 89 -2.34 -31.19 -14.55
N SER A 90 -3.30 -31.64 -15.38
CA SER A 90 -3.21 -32.92 -16.10
C SER A 90 -1.98 -33.03 -17.01
N THR A 91 -1.39 -31.89 -17.40
CA THR A 91 -0.18 -31.80 -18.22
C THR A 91 1.10 -31.61 -17.39
N GLY A 92 1.01 -31.70 -16.05
CA GLY A 92 2.15 -31.59 -15.15
C GLY A 92 2.63 -30.15 -14.90
N ASN A 93 1.81 -29.12 -15.19
CA ASN A 93 2.16 -27.73 -14.91
C ASN A 93 1.82 -27.35 -13.46
N PRO A 94 2.80 -27.01 -12.61
CA PRO A 94 2.57 -26.71 -11.20
C PRO A 94 2.18 -25.25 -10.97
N ARG A 95 1.17 -25.03 -10.11
CA ARG A 95 0.70 -23.70 -9.72
C ARG A 95 0.52 -23.62 -8.21
N LYS A 96 0.93 -22.51 -7.59
CA LYS A 96 0.75 -22.29 -6.15
C LYS A 96 -0.70 -21.98 -5.84
N ARG A 97 -1.31 -22.71 -4.90
CA ARG A 97 -2.61 -22.40 -4.30
C ARG A 97 -2.47 -21.17 -3.40
N ILE A 98 -3.39 -20.23 -3.53
CA ILE A 98 -3.54 -19.06 -2.67
C ILE A 98 -4.93 -19.11 -2.07
N TYR A 99 -5.03 -19.24 -0.75
CA TYR A 99 -6.30 -19.43 -0.06
C TYR A 99 -6.96 -18.10 0.27
N ALA A 100 -8.29 -18.07 0.15
CA ALA A 100 -9.10 -16.89 0.46
C ALA A 100 -8.93 -16.44 1.92
N GLU A 101 -8.86 -17.39 2.85
CA GLU A 101 -8.70 -17.12 4.30
C GLU A 101 -7.41 -16.35 4.62
N GLU A 102 -6.31 -16.65 3.92
CA GLU A 102 -5.03 -15.98 4.12
C GLU A 102 -5.09 -14.52 3.65
N VAL A 103 -5.78 -14.29 2.53
CA VAL A 103 -5.97 -12.94 1.97
C VAL A 103 -7.00 -12.15 2.79
N LEU A 104 -8.02 -12.79 3.35
CA LEU A 104 -8.96 -12.16 4.29
C LEU A 104 -8.27 -11.73 5.58
N ARG A 105 -7.40 -12.58 6.14
CA ARG A 105 -6.63 -12.26 7.34
C ARG A 105 -5.62 -11.15 7.13
N SER A 106 -4.90 -11.19 6.01
CA SER A 106 -3.82 -10.24 5.75
C SER A 106 -4.27 -8.99 5.01
N GLY A 107 -5.44 -9.00 4.35
CA GLY A 107 -5.91 -7.96 3.43
C GLY A 107 -5.34 -8.13 2.02
N LYS A 108 -6.11 -7.72 1.01
CA LYS A 108 -5.66 -7.72 -0.40
C LYS A 108 -4.71 -6.56 -0.62
N LYS A 109 -3.58 -6.80 -1.29
CA LYS A 109 -2.69 -5.72 -1.73
C LYS A 109 -3.43 -4.75 -2.66
N ARG A 110 -3.38 -3.46 -2.33
CA ARG A 110 -3.93 -2.40 -3.16
C ARG A 110 -3.18 -2.35 -4.51
N GLN A 111 -3.91 -2.13 -5.60
CA GLN A 111 -3.34 -2.04 -6.96
C GLN A 111 -2.81 -0.64 -7.26
N ASP A 112 -2.28 -0.39 -8.46
CA ASP A 112 -1.68 0.91 -8.81
C ASP A 112 -2.72 2.02 -9.07
N VAL A 113 -3.96 1.64 -9.42
CA VAL A 113 -5.06 2.57 -9.67
C VAL A 113 -5.98 2.61 -8.46
N TRP A 114 -6.08 3.78 -7.82
CA TRP A 114 -6.91 3.98 -6.63
C TRP A 114 -8.15 4.81 -6.93
N SER A 115 -9.29 4.41 -6.38
CA SER A 115 -10.55 5.14 -6.51
C SER A 115 -10.95 5.74 -5.17
N PHE A 116 -10.83 7.06 -5.07
CA PHE A 116 -11.30 7.83 -3.91
C PHE A 116 -12.17 8.98 -4.40
N LYS A 117 -13.23 9.28 -3.65
CA LYS A 117 -14.13 10.40 -3.93
C LYS A 117 -13.72 11.59 -3.08
N ASP A 118 -13.49 12.72 -3.74
CA ASP A 118 -13.30 14.01 -3.08
C ASP A 118 -14.62 14.44 -2.40
N PRO A 119 -14.56 15.24 -1.32
CA PRO A 119 -15.74 15.62 -0.56
C PRO A 119 -16.73 16.42 -1.41
N ALA A 120 -18.03 16.14 -1.26
CA ALA A 120 -19.09 16.82 -2.00
C ALA A 120 -19.24 18.31 -1.60
N TYR A 121 -18.89 18.63 -0.34
CA TYR A 121 -18.94 19.97 0.22
C TYR A 121 -17.57 20.32 0.81
N PRO A 122 -16.59 20.66 -0.04
CA PRO A 122 -15.23 20.91 0.41
C PRO A 122 -15.14 22.24 1.18
N SER A 123 -14.25 22.30 2.17
CA SER A 123 -13.94 23.54 2.90
C SER A 123 -13.02 24.48 2.12
N TYR A 124 -12.38 23.98 1.06
CA TYR A 124 -11.52 24.71 0.14
C TYR A 124 -11.60 24.08 -1.27
N PRO A 125 -11.53 24.84 -2.38
CA PRO A 125 -11.83 24.33 -3.72
C PRO A 125 -11.05 23.07 -4.16
N THR A 126 -9.84 22.88 -3.66
CA THR A 126 -8.95 21.76 -4.03
C THR A 126 -8.84 20.68 -2.95
N GLU A 127 -9.79 20.63 -2.01
CA GLU A 127 -9.78 19.64 -0.92
C GLU A 127 -9.83 18.21 -1.47
N LYS A 128 -8.89 17.38 -1.02
CA LYS A 128 -8.78 15.98 -1.41
C LYS A 128 -9.48 15.05 -0.42
N SER A 129 -9.80 13.85 -0.90
CA SER A 129 -10.34 12.79 -0.05
C SER A 129 -9.41 12.50 1.14
N LEU A 130 -9.94 12.57 2.36
CA LEU A 130 -9.17 12.25 3.57
C LEU A 130 -8.62 10.82 3.50
N LYS A 131 -9.45 9.85 3.12
CA LYS A 131 -9.05 8.43 2.98
C LYS A 131 -7.89 8.21 2.01
N LEU A 132 -7.82 8.98 0.93
CA LEU A 132 -6.69 8.93 0.00
C LEU A 132 -5.40 9.35 0.70
N LEU A 133 -5.44 10.46 1.42
CA LEU A 133 -4.28 11.06 2.09
C LEU A 133 -3.86 10.21 3.31
N GLU A 134 -4.80 9.66 4.07
CA GLU A 134 -4.54 8.67 5.12
C GLU A 134 -3.84 7.43 4.57
N THR A 135 -4.29 6.94 3.41
CA THR A 135 -3.65 5.78 2.74
C THR A 135 -2.22 6.12 2.37
N ILE A 136 -1.98 7.29 1.76
CA ILE A 136 -0.63 7.73 1.36
C ILE A 136 0.29 7.87 2.59
N VAL A 137 -0.17 8.57 3.63
CA VAL A 137 0.62 8.83 4.85
C VAL A 137 0.98 7.51 5.51
N GLN A 138 0.01 6.63 5.78
CA GLN A 138 0.28 5.36 6.46
C GLN A 138 1.18 4.44 5.64
N THR A 139 1.05 4.45 4.31
CA THR A 139 1.90 3.65 3.42
C THR A 139 3.36 4.13 3.44
N SER A 140 3.56 5.44 3.62
CA SER A 140 4.85 6.10 3.34
C SER A 140 5.61 6.56 4.57
N SER A 141 5.08 6.31 5.77
CA SER A 141 5.62 6.79 7.04
C SER A 141 5.14 5.95 8.21
N ASP A 142 5.89 5.97 9.29
CA ASP A 142 5.51 5.41 10.59
C ASP A 142 5.05 6.51 11.56
N PRO A 143 4.41 6.18 12.69
CA PRO A 143 4.20 7.16 13.76
C PRO A 143 5.49 7.93 14.11
N ASP A 144 5.35 9.20 14.49
CA ASP A 144 6.43 10.15 14.81
C ASP A 144 7.30 10.66 13.63
N ASP A 145 7.18 10.06 12.45
CA ASP A 145 7.77 10.58 11.22
C ASP A 145 7.23 11.97 10.87
N LEU A 146 7.98 12.71 10.05
CA LEU A 146 7.64 14.05 9.58
C LEU A 146 7.06 14.00 8.16
N VAL A 147 5.86 14.55 7.99
CA VAL A 147 5.18 14.73 6.70
C VAL A 147 5.26 16.19 6.26
N LEU A 148 5.75 16.46 5.04
CA LEU A 148 5.80 17.80 4.46
C LEU A 148 4.85 17.90 3.26
N ASP A 149 3.99 18.92 3.29
CA ASP A 149 3.15 19.30 2.15
C ASP A 149 3.36 20.78 1.80
N CYS A 150 4.01 21.05 0.67
CA CYS A 150 4.31 22.42 0.22
C CYS A 150 3.15 23.11 -0.51
N PHE A 151 2.01 22.43 -0.69
CA PHE A 151 0.81 22.93 -1.34
C PHE A 151 -0.42 22.50 -0.53
N ALA A 152 -0.39 22.83 0.77
CA ALA A 152 -1.26 22.21 1.76
C ALA A 152 -2.76 22.45 1.50
N GLY A 153 -3.16 23.56 0.87
CA GLY A 153 -4.56 23.84 0.57
C GLY A 153 -5.43 23.80 1.84
N SER A 154 -6.47 22.96 1.86
CA SER A 154 -7.30 22.72 3.06
C SER A 154 -6.58 21.94 4.17
N GLY A 155 -5.32 21.56 4.01
CA GLY A 155 -4.55 20.81 5.01
C GLY A 155 -4.96 19.35 5.14
N THR A 156 -5.56 18.73 4.12
CA THR A 156 -6.01 17.32 4.19
C THR A 156 -4.85 16.38 4.52
N THR A 157 -3.67 16.62 3.96
CA THR A 157 -2.44 15.87 4.28
C THR A 157 -2.03 16.01 5.74
N LEU A 158 -2.17 17.22 6.30
CA LEU A 158 -1.80 17.53 7.69
C LEU A 158 -2.76 16.87 8.67
N VAL A 159 -4.06 16.93 8.36
CA VAL A 159 -5.12 16.22 9.12
C VAL A 159 -4.85 14.71 9.12
N ALA A 160 -4.54 14.13 7.96
CA ALA A 160 -4.18 12.72 7.87
C ALA A 160 -2.91 12.38 8.66
N ALA A 161 -1.89 13.24 8.62
CA ALA A 161 -0.68 13.05 9.43
C ALA A 161 -0.98 13.09 10.94
N GLU A 162 -1.72 14.11 11.39
CA GLU A 162 -2.11 14.30 12.78
C GLU A 162 -2.91 13.11 13.34
N MET A 163 -3.98 12.71 12.64
CA MET A 163 -4.85 11.61 13.06
C MET A 163 -4.11 10.27 13.18
N HIS A 164 -3.03 10.11 12.42
CA HIS A 164 -2.19 8.91 12.42
C HIS A 164 -0.92 9.10 13.27
N GLY A 165 -0.80 10.16 14.05
CA GLY A 165 0.32 10.33 14.98
C GLY A 165 1.66 10.69 14.31
N ARG A 166 1.63 11.28 13.10
CA ARG A 166 2.82 11.81 12.41
C ARG A 166 2.96 13.31 12.69
N ARG A 167 4.19 13.81 12.78
CA ARG A 167 4.46 15.26 12.78
C ARG A 167 4.28 15.79 11.38
N TRP A 168 3.98 17.08 11.24
CA TRP A 168 3.72 17.63 9.92
C TRP A 168 4.15 19.09 9.78
N ILE A 169 4.48 19.46 8.55
CA ILE A 169 4.68 20.84 8.09
C ILE A 169 3.82 21.03 6.85
N GLY A 170 2.93 22.01 6.88
CA GLY A 170 2.11 22.40 5.74
C GLY A 170 2.40 23.82 5.32
N ILE A 171 2.70 24.05 4.04
CA ILE A 171 3.01 25.36 3.49
C ILE A 171 1.97 25.72 2.44
N ASP A 172 1.51 26.97 2.47
CA ASP A 172 0.67 27.54 1.42
C ASP A 172 0.84 29.07 1.38
N ASN A 173 0.66 29.69 0.21
CA ASN A 173 0.72 31.15 0.07
C ASN A 173 -0.66 31.82 0.26
N SER A 174 -1.74 31.04 0.22
CA SER A 174 -3.12 31.51 0.33
C SER A 174 -3.51 31.65 1.81
N PRO A 175 -3.89 32.86 2.28
CA PRO A 175 -4.43 33.03 3.63
C PRO A 175 -5.69 32.17 3.86
N ALA A 176 -6.51 32.01 2.82
CA ALA A 176 -7.73 31.20 2.89
C ALA A 176 -7.44 29.71 3.07
N ALA A 177 -6.37 29.20 2.42
CA ALA A 177 -5.91 27.83 2.59
C ALA A 177 -5.46 27.58 4.05
N ILE A 178 -4.56 28.44 4.56
CA ILE A 178 -4.08 28.36 5.94
C ILE A 178 -5.23 28.43 6.95
N GLN A 179 -6.22 29.30 6.73
CA GLN A 179 -7.38 29.41 7.59
C GLN A 179 -8.25 28.13 7.53
N ALA A 180 -8.46 27.56 6.35
CA ALA A 180 -9.19 26.31 6.19
C ALA A 180 -8.47 25.13 6.87
N ALA A 181 -7.15 25.01 6.66
CA ALA A 181 -6.31 24.00 7.31
C ALA A 181 -6.33 24.13 8.84
N SER A 182 -6.13 25.34 9.36
CA SER A 182 -6.12 25.61 10.81
C SER A 182 -7.46 25.23 11.44
N ARG A 183 -8.59 25.60 10.82
CA ARG A 183 -9.93 25.22 11.33
C ARG A 183 -10.13 23.71 11.40
N ARG A 184 -9.66 22.98 10.39
CA ARG A 184 -9.79 21.52 10.34
C ARG A 184 -8.89 20.82 11.37
N LEU A 185 -7.67 21.30 11.54
CA LEU A 185 -6.73 20.79 12.54
C LEU A 185 -7.25 21.02 13.96
N LEU A 186 -7.73 22.23 14.26
CA LEU A 186 -8.30 22.57 15.57
C LEU A 186 -9.62 21.85 15.88
N ALA A 187 -10.25 21.21 14.90
CA ALA A 187 -11.44 20.39 15.10
C ALA A 187 -11.11 18.94 15.52
N ILE A 188 -9.83 18.55 15.49
CA ILE A 188 -9.36 17.24 15.94
C ILE A 188 -9.21 17.30 17.47
N GLU A 189 -9.79 16.31 18.16
CA GLU A 189 -9.59 16.13 19.60
C GLU A 189 -8.12 15.81 19.89
N ASP A 190 -7.57 16.42 20.94
CA ASP A 190 -6.17 16.25 21.34
C ASP A 190 -5.13 16.59 20.24
N VAL A 191 -5.48 17.51 19.33
CA VAL A 191 -4.53 18.01 18.32
C VAL A 191 -3.26 18.53 18.98
N ARG A 192 -2.10 18.17 18.41
CA ARG A 192 -0.80 18.69 18.84
C ARG A 192 -0.76 20.21 18.73
N ALA A 193 -0.07 20.85 19.67
CA ALA A 193 0.25 22.26 19.55
C ALA A 193 1.04 22.49 18.25
N PHE A 194 0.62 23.48 17.46
CA PHE A 194 1.30 23.84 16.21
C PHE A 194 1.46 25.36 16.11
N SER A 195 2.46 25.78 15.36
CA SER A 195 2.77 27.19 15.12
C SER A 195 2.31 27.63 13.73
N LEU A 196 1.86 28.88 13.61
CA LEU A 196 1.72 29.58 12.34
C LEU A 196 2.97 30.44 12.11
N LEU A 197 3.74 30.10 11.08
CA LEU A 197 4.89 30.87 10.61
C LEU A 197 4.48 31.68 9.40
N GLN A 198 4.89 32.95 9.34
CA GLN A 198 4.62 33.83 8.21
C GLN A 198 5.87 34.59 7.81
N GLU A 199 6.26 34.42 6.55
CA GLU A 199 7.38 35.13 5.94
C GLU A 199 6.92 36.46 5.31
N SER A 200 7.84 37.41 5.21
CA SER A 200 7.60 38.72 4.56
C SER A 200 7.23 38.58 3.07
N SER A 201 7.65 37.49 2.43
CA SER A 201 7.30 37.11 1.06
C SER A 201 5.83 36.68 0.89
N GLY A 202 5.08 36.53 1.98
CA GLY A 202 3.68 36.11 1.98
C GLY A 202 3.46 34.59 2.03
N VAL A 203 4.55 33.80 2.09
CA VAL A 203 4.48 32.35 2.35
C VAL A 203 4.12 32.12 3.82
N ARG A 204 3.23 31.15 4.07
CA ARG A 204 2.78 30.77 5.41
C ARG A 204 2.99 29.27 5.62
N ALA A 205 3.33 28.88 6.84
CA ALA A 205 3.46 27.49 7.21
C ALA A 205 2.75 27.20 8.54
N LEU A 206 2.15 26.03 8.64
CA LEU A 206 1.69 25.42 9.88
C LEU A 206 2.63 24.27 10.22
N ALA A 207 3.06 24.14 11.47
CA ALA A 207 3.98 23.08 11.88
C ALA A 207 3.84 22.67 13.35
N THR A 208 3.86 21.35 13.60
CA THR A 208 3.97 20.73 14.95
C THR A 208 5.41 20.63 15.42
#